data_AF-A0A7J2MGM4-F1
#
_entry.id   AF-A0A7J2MGM4-F1
#
_cell.length_a   1.000
_cell.length_b   1.000
_cell.length_c   1.000
_cell.angle_alpha   90.00
_cell.angle_beta   90.00
_cell.angle_gamma   90.00
#
_symmetry.space_group_name_H-M   'P 1'
#
loop_
_entity.id
_entity.type
_entity.pdbx_description
1 polymer ?
#
loop_
_entity_poly.entity_id
_entity_poly.type
_entity_poly.pdbx_seq_one_letter_code
_entity_poly.pdbx_strand_id
1 'polypeptide(L)'
;MIMNWNIVREDASRHLNGIGHILAVTLILSSIPVASAQYASDGFNLGTIRHDTVVGGVYVDGGHGVGTSPYTEVFTDVPSDLLFARLYVGVKGGTKEATGWVSVVFNGHDLETISLAGLNDTNPEVYCSGNGEYWIYYDVAEYVAGGNDNTATITTGGKIDGRVKGTALVTVYRDSAETSKEYWICEGNINLNYRTEHDCETVAFERMFGSSDDLKSATLWTMYLSGNEDVNDTLSFNSHLIAEDAADGGCIEGG
;
A
#
# COMPACT_ATOMS: atom_id res chain seq x y z
N MET A 1 -32.54 11.91 -36.04
CA MET A 1 -33.09 13.13 -35.44
C MET A 1 -31.92 14.00 -35.03
N ILE A 2 -31.56 14.93 -35.91
CA ILE A 2 -30.44 15.86 -35.79
C ILE A 2 -31.09 17.23 -35.72
N MET A 3 -30.75 18.07 -34.74
CA MET A 3 -31.05 19.48 -34.85
C MET A 3 -29.97 20.34 -34.19
N ASN A 4 -29.48 21.25 -35.02
CA ASN A 4 -28.45 22.24 -34.76
C ASN A 4 -29.01 23.45 -33.99
N TRP A 5 -28.18 23.95 -33.07
CA TRP A 5 -27.76 25.33 -32.79
C TRP A 5 -28.65 26.52 -33.21
N ASN A 6 -28.81 27.46 -32.28
CA ASN A 6 -28.86 28.90 -32.57
C ASN A 6 -28.04 29.70 -31.55
N ILE A 7 -27.06 30.43 -32.06
CA ILE A 7 -26.32 31.50 -31.40
C ILE A 7 -27.11 32.79 -31.58
N VAL A 8 -27.23 33.61 -30.52
CA VAL A 8 -27.57 35.03 -30.64
C VAL A 8 -26.46 35.84 -29.98
N ARG A 9 -25.86 36.74 -30.76
CA ARG A 9 -24.89 37.76 -30.32
C ARG A 9 -25.61 39.06 -29.97
N GLU A 10 -25.09 39.68 -28.91
CA GLU A 10 -24.88 41.11 -28.62
C GLU A 10 -25.98 42.13 -28.92
N ASP A 11 -26.33 42.91 -27.89
CA ASP A 11 -26.24 44.37 -28.04
C ASP A 11 -25.83 45.04 -26.71
N ALA A 12 -24.99 46.06 -26.86
CA ALA A 12 -24.17 46.66 -25.83
C ALA A 12 -24.80 47.90 -25.16
N SER A 13 -24.28 48.19 -23.97
CA SER A 13 -24.05 49.52 -23.40
C SER A 13 -25.25 50.39 -23.03
N ARG A 14 -25.41 50.62 -21.71
CA ARG A 14 -25.55 51.97 -21.15
C ARG A 14 -24.78 52.11 -19.83
N HIS A 15 -23.82 53.03 -19.85
CA HIS A 15 -23.08 53.53 -18.69
C HIS A 15 -24.01 54.20 -17.66
N LEU A 16 -23.81 53.88 -16.37
CA LEU A 16 -24.07 54.79 -15.25
C LEU A 16 -23.00 54.55 -14.16
N ASN A 17 -22.32 55.64 -13.82
CA ASN A 17 -21.22 55.72 -12.86
C ASN A 17 -21.70 55.52 -11.41
N GLY A 18 -20.87 54.91 -10.56
CA GLY A 18 -21.06 54.99 -9.11
C GLY A 18 -20.37 53.89 -8.29
N ILE A 19 -19.13 54.18 -7.88
CA ILE A 19 -18.36 53.66 -6.75
C ILE A 19 -19.12 52.71 -5.78
N GLY A 20 -18.64 51.47 -5.61
CA GLY A 20 -19.04 50.59 -4.51
C GLY A 20 -18.65 49.13 -4.72
N HIS A 21 -17.73 48.63 -3.90
CA HIS A 21 -17.21 47.27 -3.92
C HIS A 21 -18.29 46.18 -3.77
N ILE A 22 -18.11 45.04 -4.44
CA ILE A 22 -17.91 43.70 -3.83
C ILE A 22 -17.85 42.67 -4.98
N LEU A 23 -16.66 42.10 -5.20
CA LEU A 23 -16.50 40.81 -5.88
C LEU A 23 -17.06 39.74 -4.94
N ALA A 24 -18.07 38.99 -5.38
CA ALA A 24 -18.43 37.72 -4.77
C ALA A 24 -17.93 36.59 -5.69
N VAL A 25 -16.67 36.20 -5.49
CA VAL A 25 -16.15 34.93 -6.02
C VAL A 25 -16.43 33.88 -4.95
N THR A 26 -17.45 33.06 -5.18
CA THR A 26 -17.77 31.94 -4.28
C THR A 26 -16.75 30.82 -4.54
N LEU A 27 -15.71 30.78 -3.71
CA LEU A 27 -14.73 29.70 -3.68
C LEU A 27 -15.38 28.49 -3.01
N ILE A 28 -15.81 27.49 -3.79
CA ILE A 28 -16.20 26.19 -3.26
C ILE A 28 -14.90 25.48 -2.84
N LEU A 29 -14.50 25.65 -1.58
CA LEU A 29 -13.51 24.79 -0.96
C LEU A 29 -14.17 23.42 -0.80
N SER A 30 -13.89 22.50 -1.73
CA SER A 30 -14.05 21.08 -1.46
C SER A 30 -13.05 20.71 -0.37
N SER A 31 -13.53 20.61 0.88
CA SER A 31 -12.78 20.00 1.97
C SER A 31 -12.69 18.50 1.70
N ILE A 32 -11.76 18.12 0.83
CA ILE A 32 -11.21 16.77 0.87
C ILE A 32 -10.57 16.65 2.26
N PRO A 33 -10.92 15.65 3.09
CA PRO A 33 -10.12 15.40 4.27
C PRO A 33 -8.70 15.11 3.75
N VAL A 34 -7.77 16.03 4.00
CA VAL A 34 -6.35 15.72 3.87
C VAL A 34 -6.12 14.71 4.98
N ALA A 35 -5.97 13.43 4.62
CA ALA A 35 -5.51 12.43 5.57
C ALA A 35 -4.14 12.91 6.07
N SER A 36 -4.14 13.51 7.24
CA SER A 36 -2.97 13.96 7.99
C SER A 36 -3.13 13.26 9.33
N ALA A 37 -2.25 12.35 9.76
CA ALA A 37 -0.92 12.05 9.27
C ALA A 37 -0.65 10.52 9.27
N GLN A 38 0.44 9.93 9.75
CA GLN A 38 1.07 10.22 11.03
C GLN A 38 1.99 9.07 11.36
N TYR A 39 3.13 9.32 11.99
CA TYR A 39 3.66 8.29 12.88
C TYR A 39 2.56 7.79 13.84
N ALA A 40 2.38 6.47 13.94
CA ALA A 40 1.45 5.82 14.86
C ALA A 40 2.19 4.76 15.68
N SER A 41 2.26 4.95 17.01
CA SER A 41 3.03 4.04 17.88
C SER A 41 2.54 2.59 17.79
N ASP A 42 1.22 2.37 17.82
CA ASP A 42 0.62 1.04 17.66
C ASP A 42 0.42 0.66 16.18
N GLY A 43 0.90 1.52 15.28
CA GLY A 43 0.81 1.32 13.84
C GLY A 43 -0.56 1.64 13.26
N PHE A 44 -0.78 1.10 12.08
CA PHE A 44 -1.97 1.33 11.27
C PHE A 44 -2.64 0.00 11.00
N ASN A 45 -3.91 -0.11 11.39
CA ASN A 45 -4.74 -1.27 11.11
C ASN A 45 -4.75 -1.59 9.61
N LEU A 46 -4.89 -2.87 9.29
CA LEU A 46 -4.98 -3.34 7.91
C LEU A 46 -6.34 -2.95 7.33
N GLY A 47 -6.36 -1.94 6.48
CA GLY A 47 -7.55 -1.50 5.74
C GLY A 47 -7.63 -2.16 4.37
N THR A 48 -8.81 -2.62 3.97
CA THR A 48 -9.04 -3.09 2.60
C THR A 48 -8.96 -1.91 1.63
N ILE A 49 -7.91 -1.88 0.81
CA ILE A 49 -7.73 -0.88 -0.26
C ILE A 49 -8.35 -1.33 -1.58
N ARG A 50 -8.56 -2.64 -1.74
CA ARG A 50 -9.20 -3.20 -2.93
C ARG A 50 -9.90 -4.51 -2.60
N HIS A 51 -11.11 -4.66 -3.12
CA HIS A 51 -11.92 -5.86 -3.04
C HIS A 51 -12.75 -5.97 -4.32
N ASP A 52 -12.51 -7.01 -5.11
CA ASP A 52 -13.22 -7.23 -6.37
C ASP A 52 -13.11 -8.71 -6.82
N THR A 53 -13.67 -9.02 -7.99
CA THR A 53 -13.51 -10.27 -8.71
C THR A 53 -12.67 -10.08 -9.97
N VAL A 54 -11.92 -11.11 -10.36
CA VAL A 54 -11.13 -11.11 -11.60
C VAL A 54 -11.12 -12.49 -12.24
N VAL A 55 -11.31 -12.56 -13.56
CA VAL A 55 -10.95 -13.73 -14.36
C VAL A 55 -9.45 -13.66 -14.62
N GLY A 56 -8.68 -14.29 -13.75
CA GLY A 56 -7.24 -14.08 -13.61
C GLY A 56 -6.78 -14.40 -12.19
N GLY A 57 -5.90 -13.58 -11.61
CA GLY A 57 -5.38 -13.85 -10.27
C GLY A 57 -4.73 -12.67 -9.57
N VAL A 58 -4.21 -12.96 -8.38
CA VAL A 58 -3.32 -12.09 -7.62
C VAL A 58 -1.94 -12.74 -7.64
N TYR A 59 -0.93 -11.95 -7.99
CA TYR A 59 0.47 -12.35 -7.88
C TYR A 59 1.10 -11.59 -6.72
N VAL A 60 1.86 -12.32 -5.91
CA VAL A 60 2.63 -11.79 -4.80
C VAL A 60 4.01 -12.43 -4.85
N ASP A 61 5.05 -11.60 -4.86
CA ASP A 61 6.43 -12.04 -4.75
C ASP A 61 7.23 -11.05 -3.88
N GLY A 62 8.34 -11.52 -3.33
CA GLY A 62 9.20 -10.81 -2.40
C GLY A 62 9.17 -11.38 -0.98
N GLY A 63 9.38 -10.51 0.01
CA GLY A 63 9.45 -10.90 1.42
C GLY A 63 10.81 -11.48 1.84
N HIS A 64 11.84 -11.36 1.01
CA HIS A 64 13.20 -11.72 1.40
C HIS A 64 13.67 -10.83 2.57
N GLY A 65 14.47 -11.44 3.46
CA GLY A 65 14.84 -10.89 4.77
C GLY A 65 15.64 -9.58 4.75
N VAL A 66 16.31 -9.29 5.86
CA VAL A 66 16.92 -7.97 6.07
C VAL A 66 18.14 -7.73 5.16
N GLY A 67 18.12 -6.64 4.39
CA GLY A 67 19.21 -6.20 3.50
C GLY A 67 19.82 -4.84 3.87
N THR A 68 21.02 -4.55 3.36
CA THR A 68 21.69 -3.25 3.50
C THR A 68 21.57 -2.43 2.23
N SER A 69 21.46 -1.10 2.35
CA SER A 69 21.43 -0.20 1.21
C SER A 69 22.79 -0.11 0.46
N PRO A 70 22.81 -0.13 -0.88
CA PRO A 70 21.67 -0.37 -1.77
C PRO A 70 21.25 -1.84 -1.75
N TYR A 71 19.94 -2.08 -1.70
CA TYR A 71 19.35 -3.42 -1.74
C TYR A 71 18.64 -3.61 -3.08
N THR A 72 18.77 -4.78 -3.69
CA THR A 72 18.11 -5.11 -4.95
C THR A 72 17.28 -6.37 -4.79
N GLU A 73 16.04 -6.28 -5.27
CA GLU A 73 15.08 -7.37 -5.32
C GLU A 73 14.69 -7.67 -6.76
N VAL A 74 14.58 -8.96 -7.10
CA VAL A 74 14.05 -9.41 -8.38
C VAL A 74 12.74 -10.16 -8.13
N PHE A 75 11.67 -9.71 -8.77
CA PHE A 75 10.36 -10.37 -8.79
C PHE A 75 10.25 -11.15 -10.10
N THR A 76 10.06 -12.45 -10.03
CA THR A 76 10.18 -13.32 -11.21
C THR A 76 8.85 -13.56 -11.90
N ASP A 77 8.88 -13.66 -13.24
CA ASP A 77 7.72 -14.04 -14.06
C ASP A 77 6.43 -13.26 -13.73
N VAL A 78 6.53 -11.94 -13.54
CA VAL A 78 5.37 -11.11 -13.14
C VAL A 78 4.31 -11.15 -14.25
N PRO A 79 3.02 -11.41 -13.95
CA PRO A 79 1.98 -11.52 -14.97
C PRO A 79 1.81 -10.26 -15.84
N SER A 80 1.26 -10.46 -17.04
CA SER A 80 0.84 -9.38 -17.95
C SER A 80 -0.63 -9.00 -17.74
N ASP A 81 -1.12 -7.96 -18.45
CA ASP A 81 -2.52 -7.46 -18.38
C ASP A 81 -2.96 -7.12 -16.93
N LEU A 82 -2.22 -6.20 -16.32
CA LEU A 82 -2.40 -5.79 -14.94
C LEU A 82 -3.56 -4.80 -14.76
N LEU A 83 -4.34 -5.00 -13.71
CA LEU A 83 -5.39 -4.10 -13.21
C LEU A 83 -4.94 -3.27 -12.00
N PHE A 84 -3.86 -3.72 -11.39
CA PHE A 84 -3.28 -3.17 -10.17
C PHE A 84 -1.85 -3.71 -10.05
N ALA A 85 -0.92 -2.86 -9.65
CA ALA A 85 0.36 -3.30 -9.11
C ALA A 85 0.86 -2.28 -8.09
N ARG A 86 1.23 -2.79 -6.92
CA ARG A 86 1.78 -2.02 -5.82
C ARG A 86 3.06 -2.67 -5.36
N LEU A 87 4.15 -1.90 -5.41
CA LEU A 87 5.42 -2.24 -4.79
C LEU A 87 5.39 -1.70 -3.37
N TYR A 88 5.78 -2.51 -2.40
CA TYR A 88 5.93 -2.08 -1.04
C TYR A 88 7.36 -2.28 -0.56
N VAL A 89 7.87 -1.35 0.23
CA VAL A 89 9.25 -1.32 0.72
C VAL A 89 9.27 -1.07 2.22
N GLY A 90 9.88 -1.98 2.97
CA GLY A 90 10.10 -1.88 4.40
C GLY A 90 11.47 -1.28 4.70
N VAL A 91 11.52 -0.20 5.48
CA VAL A 91 12.79 0.44 5.89
C VAL A 91 12.84 0.59 7.41
N LYS A 92 13.96 0.19 8.00
CA LYS A 92 14.19 0.38 9.43
C LYS A 92 14.67 1.80 9.74
N GLY A 93 13.91 2.51 10.56
CA GLY A 93 14.25 3.82 11.13
C GLY A 93 15.23 3.73 12.28
N GLY A 94 15.10 2.70 13.13
CA GLY A 94 15.97 2.44 14.28
C GLY A 94 15.50 3.13 15.57
N THR A 95 15.00 4.36 15.48
CA THR A 95 14.21 5.01 16.54
C THR A 95 13.01 5.72 15.94
N LYS A 96 12.00 6.02 16.77
CA LYS A 96 10.81 6.76 16.34
C LYS A 96 11.11 8.19 15.87
N GLU A 97 12.20 8.81 16.34
CA GLU A 97 12.62 10.16 15.96
C GLU A 97 13.55 10.21 14.74
N ALA A 98 14.15 9.07 14.36
CA ALA A 98 15.18 9.05 13.34
C ALA A 98 14.61 9.44 11.97
N THR A 99 15.27 10.39 11.32
CA THR A 99 14.86 10.91 10.01
C THR A 99 15.86 10.53 8.93
N GLY A 100 15.36 10.30 7.72
CA GLY A 100 16.18 9.94 6.58
C GLY A 100 15.39 10.04 5.29
N TRP A 101 15.76 9.23 4.31
CA TRP A 101 15.08 9.14 3.04
C TRP A 101 15.24 7.74 2.44
N VAL A 102 14.33 7.42 1.53
CA VAL A 102 14.38 6.23 0.68
C VAL A 102 14.18 6.65 -0.77
N SER A 103 14.94 6.06 -1.68
CA SER A 103 14.83 6.21 -3.13
C SER A 103 14.74 4.83 -3.75
N VAL A 104 13.81 4.66 -4.68
CA VAL A 104 13.54 3.38 -5.33
C VAL A 104 13.63 3.55 -6.84
N VAL A 105 14.40 2.67 -7.48
CA VAL A 105 14.41 2.51 -8.93
C VAL A 105 13.76 1.18 -9.27
N PHE A 106 12.63 1.21 -9.98
CA PHE A 106 11.89 0.01 -10.41
C PHE A 106 11.97 -0.12 -11.93
N ASN A 107 12.54 -1.22 -12.42
CA ASN A 107 12.79 -1.45 -13.86
C ASN A 107 13.50 -0.29 -14.57
N GLY A 108 14.41 0.39 -13.87
CA GLY A 108 15.13 1.55 -14.40
C GLY A 108 14.37 2.88 -14.31
N HIS A 109 13.14 2.89 -13.79
CA HIS A 109 12.36 4.09 -13.51
C HIS A 109 12.56 4.54 -12.07
N ASP A 110 12.96 5.80 -11.86
CA ASP A 110 13.05 6.42 -10.54
C ASP A 110 11.64 6.74 -10.03
N LEU A 111 11.26 6.19 -8.87
CA LEU A 111 9.96 6.37 -8.22
C LEU A 111 9.92 7.54 -7.23
N GLU A 112 10.85 8.48 -7.39
CA GLU A 112 11.10 9.62 -6.51
C GLU A 112 11.72 9.23 -5.16
N THR A 113 12.40 10.23 -4.56
CA THR A 113 12.96 10.09 -3.21
C THR A 113 11.95 10.58 -2.18
N ILE A 114 11.55 9.69 -1.28
CA ILE A 114 10.63 9.99 -0.19
C ILE A 114 11.43 10.32 1.08
N SER A 115 11.11 11.45 1.71
CA SER A 115 11.65 11.80 3.03
C SER A 115 10.93 11.00 4.11
N LEU A 116 11.70 10.38 5.01
CA LEU A 116 11.21 9.64 6.17
C LEU A 116 11.42 10.49 7.41
N ALA A 117 10.36 11.00 8.03
CA ALA A 117 10.44 12.06 9.03
C ALA A 117 10.16 11.62 10.49
N GLY A 118 10.17 10.31 10.75
CA GLY A 118 9.97 9.74 12.08
C GLY A 118 8.63 10.14 12.66
N LEU A 119 8.64 10.63 13.91
CA LEU A 119 7.46 11.17 14.60
C LEU A 119 6.69 12.24 13.82
N ASN A 120 7.37 12.93 12.90
CA ASN A 120 6.79 14.01 12.11
C ASN A 120 6.46 13.58 10.68
N ASP A 121 6.45 12.28 10.39
CA ASP A 121 6.06 11.79 9.08
C ASP A 121 4.57 12.09 8.81
N THR A 122 4.35 12.73 7.67
CA THR A 122 3.02 13.09 7.16
C THR A 122 2.86 12.67 5.71
N ASN A 123 3.78 11.86 5.18
CA ASN A 123 3.68 11.37 3.82
C ASN A 123 2.54 10.34 3.76
N PRO A 124 1.55 10.52 2.87
CA PRO A 124 0.39 9.61 2.79
C PRO A 124 0.73 8.23 2.23
N GLU A 125 1.86 8.09 1.53
CA GLU A 125 2.37 6.82 1.01
C GLU A 125 3.19 6.02 2.05
N VAL A 126 3.37 6.55 3.27
CA VAL A 126 4.24 5.99 4.31
C VAL A 126 3.46 5.65 5.57
N TYR A 127 3.45 4.36 5.91
CA TYR A 127 3.02 3.88 7.23
C TYR A 127 4.24 3.77 8.16
N CYS A 128 4.45 4.77 9.02
CA CYS A 128 5.52 4.78 10.02
C CYS A 128 5.00 4.31 11.40
N SER A 129 5.47 3.16 11.89
CA SER A 129 5.02 2.58 13.15
C SER A 129 6.15 2.33 14.16
N GLY A 130 5.78 2.06 15.42
CA GLY A 130 6.71 1.56 16.44
C GLY A 130 7.97 2.41 16.65
N ASN A 131 9.14 1.80 16.43
CA ASN A 131 10.44 2.45 16.53
C ASN A 131 10.98 2.93 15.18
N GLY A 132 10.08 3.42 14.33
CA GLY A 132 10.41 3.89 12.98
C GLY A 132 10.44 2.74 11.97
N GLU A 133 9.57 1.76 12.07
CA GLU A 133 9.38 0.78 11.01
C GLU A 133 8.53 1.45 9.91
N TYR A 134 9.16 1.77 8.78
CA TYR A 134 8.50 2.41 7.66
C TYR A 134 8.04 1.35 6.67
N TRP A 135 6.76 1.38 6.33
CA TRP A 135 6.19 0.60 5.23
C TRP A 135 5.69 1.57 4.17
N ILE A 136 6.39 1.62 3.05
CA ILE A 136 6.16 2.58 1.97
C ILE A 136 5.54 1.85 0.79
N TYR A 137 4.50 2.41 0.17
CA TYR A 137 3.94 1.87 -1.06
C TYR A 137 4.21 2.76 -2.28
N TYR A 138 4.26 2.12 -3.46
CA TYR A 138 4.39 2.77 -4.76
C TYR A 138 3.44 2.10 -5.75
N ASP A 139 2.65 2.89 -6.48
CA ASP A 139 1.87 2.40 -7.61
C ASP A 139 2.78 2.22 -8.83
N VAL A 140 2.98 0.98 -9.26
CA VAL A 140 4.00 0.63 -10.28
C VAL A 140 3.44 -0.04 -11.52
N ALA A 141 2.11 -0.11 -11.66
CA ALA A 141 1.45 -0.84 -12.75
C ALA A 141 1.93 -0.43 -14.15
N GLU A 142 2.25 0.85 -14.36
CA GLU A 142 2.76 1.36 -15.64
C GLU A 142 4.23 1.01 -15.92
N TYR A 143 4.99 0.61 -14.90
CA TYR A 143 6.42 0.30 -15.00
C TYR A 143 6.69 -1.21 -15.00
N VAL A 144 5.69 -2.04 -14.76
CA VAL A 144 5.86 -3.50 -14.76
C VAL A 144 6.14 -4.01 -16.17
N ALA A 145 7.21 -4.79 -16.29
CA ALA A 145 7.51 -5.60 -17.47
C ALA A 145 6.77 -6.93 -17.37
N GLY A 146 5.50 -6.96 -17.81
CA GLY A 146 4.68 -8.17 -17.77
C GLY A 146 5.28 -9.34 -18.58
N GLY A 147 5.13 -10.55 -18.05
CA GLY A 147 5.71 -11.79 -18.59
C GLY A 147 7.22 -11.91 -18.43
N ASN A 148 7.85 -11.06 -17.61
CA ASN A 148 9.29 -11.01 -17.40
C ASN A 148 9.62 -10.78 -15.93
N ASP A 149 10.90 -10.92 -15.60
CA ASP A 149 11.45 -10.51 -14.32
C ASP A 149 11.44 -8.99 -14.18
N ASN A 150 11.11 -8.52 -12.98
CA ASN A 150 11.07 -7.11 -12.61
C ASN A 150 12.07 -6.86 -11.49
N THR A 151 12.68 -5.68 -11.42
CA THR A 151 13.75 -5.39 -10.45
C THR A 151 13.49 -4.08 -9.73
N ALA A 152 13.51 -4.12 -8.40
CA ALA A 152 13.53 -2.93 -7.54
C ALA A 152 14.94 -2.76 -6.95
N THR A 153 15.51 -1.55 -7.04
CA THR A 153 16.74 -1.17 -6.32
C THR A 153 16.41 -0.06 -5.34
N ILE A 154 16.61 -0.33 -4.07
CA ILE A 154 16.24 0.52 -2.94
C ILE A 154 17.52 1.08 -2.32
N THR A 155 17.58 2.40 -2.21
CA THR A 155 18.67 3.12 -1.55
C THR A 155 18.10 3.95 -0.42
N THR A 156 18.73 3.87 0.75
CA THR A 156 18.34 4.65 1.93
C THR A 156 19.48 5.55 2.39
N GLY A 157 19.16 6.66 3.03
CA GLY A 157 20.16 7.51 3.66
C GLY A 157 19.63 8.39 4.78
N GLY A 158 20.51 9.16 5.40
CA GLY A 158 20.18 10.04 6.52
C GLY A 158 20.64 9.48 7.86
N LYS A 159 19.83 9.68 8.91
CA LYS A 159 20.13 9.27 10.30
C LYS A 159 19.35 8.04 10.75
N ILE A 160 18.57 7.44 9.85
CA ILE A 160 17.90 6.16 10.06
C ILE A 160 18.89 5.00 10.07
N ASP A 161 18.50 3.88 10.66
CA ASP A 161 19.22 2.60 10.53
C ASP A 161 19.38 2.19 9.06
N GLY A 162 18.34 2.38 8.24
CA GLY A 162 18.39 2.29 6.78
C GLY A 162 18.43 0.86 6.22
N ARG A 163 18.40 -0.18 7.06
CA ARG A 163 18.23 -1.54 6.54
C ARG A 163 16.87 -1.69 5.86
N VAL A 164 16.87 -2.36 4.72
CA VAL A 164 15.63 -2.79 4.04
C VAL A 164 15.14 -4.04 4.75
N LYS A 165 13.92 -3.98 5.26
CA LYS A 165 13.31 -5.00 6.13
C LYS A 165 12.43 -6.01 5.38
N GLY A 166 12.21 -5.75 4.11
CA GLY A 166 11.43 -6.56 3.19
C GLY A 166 10.95 -5.68 2.04
N THR A 167 10.64 -6.29 0.92
CA THR A 167 10.00 -5.62 -0.21
C THR A 167 9.10 -6.63 -0.90
N ALA A 168 7.94 -6.20 -1.38
CA ALA A 168 6.95 -7.09 -1.97
C ALA A 168 6.27 -6.41 -3.16
N LEU A 169 6.05 -7.16 -4.23
CA LEU A 169 5.26 -6.74 -5.38
C LEU A 169 3.92 -7.49 -5.35
N VAL A 170 2.83 -6.75 -5.23
CA VAL A 170 1.46 -7.30 -5.28
C VAL A 170 0.79 -6.81 -6.55
N THR A 171 0.33 -7.73 -7.40
CA THR A 171 -0.38 -7.39 -8.64
C THR A 171 -1.70 -8.13 -8.76
N VAL A 172 -2.66 -7.52 -9.46
CA VAL A 172 -3.90 -8.18 -9.91
C VAL A 172 -3.86 -8.19 -11.42
N TYR A 173 -4.06 -9.35 -12.02
CA TYR A 173 -3.94 -9.53 -13.46
C TYR A 173 -5.15 -10.26 -14.03
N ARG A 174 -5.43 -10.03 -15.31
CA ARG A 174 -6.39 -10.83 -16.06
C ARG A 174 -5.69 -11.99 -16.76
N ASP A 175 -6.38 -13.11 -16.78
CA ASP A 175 -6.04 -14.24 -17.63
C ASP A 175 -7.33 -14.95 -18.03
N SER A 176 -7.68 -14.89 -19.32
CA SER A 176 -8.91 -15.49 -19.84
C SER A 176 -8.93 -17.03 -19.78
N ALA A 177 -7.78 -17.67 -19.58
CA ALA A 177 -7.69 -19.11 -19.38
C ALA A 177 -7.99 -19.53 -17.92
N GLU A 178 -7.94 -18.58 -16.99
CA GLU A 178 -8.19 -18.79 -15.56
C GLU A 178 -9.67 -18.75 -15.20
N THR A 179 -9.98 -19.21 -14.00
CA THR A 179 -11.32 -19.07 -13.40
C THR A 179 -11.45 -17.75 -12.63
N SER A 180 -12.70 -17.28 -12.47
CA SER A 180 -12.97 -16.09 -11.65
C SER A 180 -12.57 -16.31 -10.19
N LYS A 181 -11.81 -15.35 -9.63
CA LYS A 181 -11.37 -15.32 -8.25
C LYS A 181 -11.85 -14.02 -7.61
N GLU A 182 -12.34 -14.12 -6.39
CA GLU A 182 -12.58 -12.97 -5.52
C GLU A 182 -11.31 -12.70 -4.72
N TYR A 183 -10.93 -11.44 -4.55
CA TYR A 183 -9.70 -11.07 -3.88
C TYR A 183 -9.87 -9.83 -3.00
N TRP A 184 -9.00 -9.75 -1.99
CA TRP A 184 -8.82 -8.59 -1.12
C TRP A 184 -7.35 -8.20 -1.12
N ILE A 185 -7.09 -6.90 -1.15
CA ILE A 185 -5.78 -6.33 -0.84
C ILE A 185 -6.00 -5.43 0.35
N CYS A 186 -5.34 -5.78 1.45
CA CYS A 186 -5.35 -4.98 2.68
C CYS A 186 -3.95 -4.41 2.89
N GLU A 187 -3.88 -3.15 3.30
CA GLU A 187 -2.63 -2.48 3.60
C GLU A 187 -2.70 -1.74 4.93
N GLY A 188 -1.54 -1.54 5.52
CA GLY A 188 -1.34 -0.95 6.85
C GLY A 188 0.06 -1.30 7.33
N ASN A 189 0.35 -0.99 8.59
CA ASN A 189 1.61 -1.35 9.24
C ASN A 189 1.34 -1.44 10.74
N ILE A 190 0.72 -2.54 11.14
CA ILE A 190 0.35 -2.79 12.54
C ILE A 190 1.61 -3.00 13.35
N ASN A 191 1.68 -2.42 14.54
CA ASN A 191 2.75 -2.67 15.50
C ASN A 191 2.17 -3.36 16.75
N LEU A 192 1.88 -4.66 16.63
CA LEU A 192 1.45 -5.48 17.77
C LEU A 192 2.52 -5.44 18.86
N ASN A 193 2.14 -5.14 20.09
CA ASN A 193 3.09 -5.02 21.18
C ASN A 193 2.45 -5.25 22.55
N TYR A 194 3.25 -5.72 23.51
CA TYR A 194 2.82 -5.93 24.90
C TYR A 194 2.82 -4.65 25.75
N ARG A 195 3.29 -3.51 25.20
CA ARG A 195 3.45 -2.27 25.97
C ARG A 195 2.15 -1.48 26.04
N THR A 196 1.29 -1.63 25.05
CA THR A 196 -0.08 -1.13 25.02
C THR A 196 -1.06 -2.31 25.05
N GLU A 197 -2.36 -2.03 25.00
CA GLU A 197 -3.41 -3.06 24.86
C GLU A 197 -3.58 -3.52 23.39
N HIS A 198 -2.69 -3.12 22.49
CA HIS A 198 -2.73 -3.48 21.07
C HIS A 198 -1.82 -4.69 20.80
N ASP A 199 -2.28 -5.87 21.25
CA ASP A 199 -1.56 -7.15 21.13
C ASP A 199 -2.20 -8.13 20.14
N CYS A 200 -3.31 -7.75 19.50
CA CYS A 200 -3.94 -8.50 18.44
C CYS A 200 -4.58 -7.57 17.38
N GLU A 201 -4.70 -8.07 16.15
CA GLU A 201 -5.53 -7.45 15.11
C GLU A 201 -6.31 -8.56 14.38
N THR A 202 -7.52 -8.25 13.93
CA THR A 202 -8.33 -9.16 13.11
C THR A 202 -8.82 -8.45 11.86
N VAL A 203 -8.54 -9.05 10.70
CA VAL A 203 -9.08 -8.61 9.41
C VAL A 203 -10.19 -9.57 8.99
N ALA A 204 -11.36 -9.03 8.69
CA ALA A 204 -12.50 -9.80 8.19
C ALA A 204 -12.60 -9.69 6.67
N PHE A 205 -12.75 -10.83 6.00
CA PHE A 205 -12.95 -10.91 4.55
C PHE A 205 -14.40 -11.30 4.24
N GLU A 206 -15.25 -10.29 4.07
CA GLU A 206 -16.67 -10.50 3.74
C GLU A 206 -16.86 -10.71 2.24
N ARG A 207 -17.34 -11.91 1.84
CA ARG A 207 -17.58 -12.24 0.42
C ARG A 207 -18.63 -11.33 -0.20
N MET A 208 -18.39 -10.91 -1.44
CA MET A 208 -19.37 -10.20 -2.28
C MET A 208 -20.51 -11.12 -2.70
N PHE A 209 -20.20 -12.38 -3.04
CA PHE A 209 -21.19 -13.30 -3.62
C PHE A 209 -20.95 -14.76 -3.20
N GLY A 210 -22.05 -15.54 -3.20
CA GLY A 210 -22.02 -16.99 -2.98
C GLY A 210 -21.98 -17.42 -1.51
N SER A 211 -22.18 -18.72 -1.27
CA SER A 211 -21.95 -19.32 0.06
C SER A 211 -20.45 -19.60 0.25
N SER A 212 -19.98 -19.67 1.49
CA SER A 212 -18.66 -20.24 1.81
C SER A 212 -18.52 -21.68 1.30
N ASP A 213 -19.63 -22.40 1.16
CA ASP A 213 -19.66 -23.79 0.69
C ASP A 213 -19.21 -23.95 -0.78
N ASP A 214 -19.26 -22.86 -1.56
CA ASP A 214 -18.83 -22.85 -2.97
C ASP A 214 -17.32 -22.55 -3.14
N LEU A 215 -16.61 -22.27 -2.04
CA LEU A 215 -15.18 -21.97 -2.04
C LEU A 215 -14.36 -23.25 -2.23
N LYS A 216 -13.61 -23.33 -3.33
CA LYS A 216 -12.73 -24.48 -3.60
C LYS A 216 -11.41 -24.41 -2.82
N SER A 217 -10.84 -23.21 -2.74
CA SER A 217 -9.59 -22.92 -2.06
C SER A 217 -9.45 -21.41 -1.84
N ALA A 218 -8.59 -21.03 -0.91
CA ALA A 218 -8.15 -19.66 -0.70
C ALA A 218 -6.63 -19.66 -0.42
N THR A 219 -5.98 -18.57 -0.78
CA THR A 219 -4.56 -18.35 -0.48
C THR A 219 -4.44 -17.06 0.32
N LEU A 220 -3.74 -17.13 1.45
CA LEU A 220 -3.40 -15.98 2.26
C LEU A 220 -1.92 -15.66 2.08
N TRP A 221 -1.63 -14.43 1.66
CA TRP A 221 -0.28 -13.88 1.75
C TRP A 221 -0.26 -12.86 2.87
N THR A 222 0.77 -12.92 3.70
CA THR A 222 1.03 -11.96 4.77
C THR A 222 2.50 -11.61 4.75
N MET A 223 2.84 -10.43 5.26
CA MET A 223 4.23 -10.01 5.37
C MET A 223 4.48 -9.43 6.76
N TYR A 224 5.53 -9.95 7.41
CA TYR A 224 6.02 -9.47 8.68
C TYR A 224 7.32 -8.70 8.44
N LEU A 225 7.39 -7.45 8.92
CA LEU A 225 8.61 -6.64 8.83
C LEU A 225 9.60 -6.98 9.95
N SER A 226 9.08 -7.21 11.15
CA SER A 226 9.90 -7.43 12.33
C SER A 226 9.15 -8.24 13.38
N GLY A 227 9.82 -9.28 13.88
CA GLY A 227 9.53 -9.96 15.14
C GLY A 227 10.76 -9.97 16.03
N ASN A 228 10.61 -10.45 17.26
CA ASN A 228 11.75 -10.90 18.05
C ASN A 228 11.60 -12.41 18.22
N GLU A 229 12.72 -13.12 18.13
CA GLU A 229 12.80 -14.55 18.47
C GLU A 229 12.16 -14.81 19.84
N ASP A 230 11.51 -15.98 19.96
CA ASP A 230 10.86 -16.46 21.18
C ASP A 230 9.70 -15.57 21.69
N VAL A 231 9.15 -14.69 20.84
CA VAL A 231 7.89 -14.00 21.11
C VAL A 231 6.75 -14.82 20.52
N ASN A 232 5.72 -15.08 21.33
CA ASN A 232 4.58 -15.90 20.94
C ASN A 232 3.59 -15.11 20.06
N ASP A 233 4.06 -14.51 18.96
CA ASP A 233 3.17 -14.00 17.93
C ASP A 233 2.63 -15.15 17.08
N THR A 234 1.36 -15.05 16.73
CA THR A 234 0.64 -16.13 16.06
C THR A 234 -0.17 -15.59 14.90
N LEU A 235 -0.30 -16.39 13.84
CA LEU A 235 -1.21 -16.15 12.74
C LEU A 235 -2.29 -17.21 12.74
N SER A 236 -3.54 -16.78 12.81
CA SER A 236 -4.69 -17.66 12.64
C SER A 236 -5.57 -17.21 11.48
N PHE A 237 -6.15 -18.16 10.76
CA PHE A 237 -7.14 -17.91 9.72
C PHE A 237 -8.38 -18.75 9.97
N ASN A 238 -9.56 -18.13 10.03
CA ASN A 238 -10.83 -18.80 10.35
C ASN A 238 -10.76 -19.68 11.62
N SER A 239 -10.13 -19.16 12.69
CA SER A 239 -9.90 -19.87 13.95
C SER A 239 -8.95 -21.08 13.89
N HIS A 240 -8.22 -21.25 12.78
CA HIS A 240 -7.16 -22.24 12.64
C HIS A 240 -5.80 -21.55 12.75
N LEU A 241 -4.96 -22.03 13.66
CA LEU A 241 -3.58 -21.58 13.82
C LEU A 241 -2.74 -22.06 12.64
N ILE A 242 -2.08 -21.13 11.94
CA ILE A 242 -1.24 -21.40 10.76
C ILE A 242 0.25 -21.26 11.12
N ALA A 243 0.59 -20.32 11.99
CA ALA A 243 1.96 -20.06 12.39
C ALA A 243 2.05 -19.65 13.87
N GLU A 244 3.10 -20.15 14.53
CA GLU A 244 3.65 -19.65 15.80
C GLU A 244 5.02 -19.04 15.49
N ASP A 245 5.41 -17.98 16.21
CA ASP A 245 6.60 -17.17 15.88
C ASP A 245 6.56 -16.73 14.41
N ALA A 246 5.37 -16.27 13.98
CA ALA A 246 5.05 -16.01 12.58
C ALA A 246 5.97 -14.92 11.98
N ALA A 247 6.38 -13.96 12.81
CA ALA A 247 7.26 -12.87 12.43
C ALA A 247 8.74 -13.29 12.27
N ASP A 248 9.16 -14.43 12.81
CA ASP A 248 10.48 -15.04 12.55
C ASP A 248 10.43 -16.14 11.47
N GLY A 249 9.30 -16.24 10.75
CA GLY A 249 9.12 -17.21 9.66
C GLY A 249 8.75 -18.62 10.14
N GLY A 250 8.25 -18.75 11.37
CA GLY A 250 7.68 -20.00 11.87
C GLY A 250 6.48 -20.45 11.04
N CYS A 251 6.38 -21.77 10.83
CA CYS A 251 5.21 -22.41 10.22
C CYS A 251 4.88 -23.70 10.96
N ILE A 252 3.59 -24.01 11.11
CA ILE A 252 3.16 -25.30 11.63
C ILE A 252 3.10 -26.30 10.46
N GLU A 253 3.69 -27.49 10.63
CA GLU A 253 3.62 -28.54 9.59
C GLU A 253 2.16 -28.90 9.27
N GLY A 254 1.75 -28.71 8.00
CA GLY A 254 0.44 -29.13 7.49
C GLY A 254 -0.67 -28.06 7.50
N GLY A 255 -0.33 -26.79 7.75
CA GLY A 255 -1.21 -25.62 7.57
C GLY A 255 -1.29 -25.09 6.15
#